data_AF-A0A2N3E2E2-F1
#
_entry.id   AF-A0A2N3E2E2-F1
#
_cell.length_a   1.000
_cell.length_b   1.000
_cell.length_c   1.000
_cell.angle_alpha   90.00
_cell.angle_beta   90.00
_cell.angle_gamma   90.00
#
_symmetry.space_group_name_H-M   'P 1'
#
loop_
_entity.id
_entity.type
_entity.pdbx_description
1 polymer ?
#
loop_
_entity_poly.entity_id
_entity_poly.type
_entity_poly.pdbx_seq_one_letter_code
_entity_poly.pdbx_strand_id
1 'polypeptide(L)'
;FETTANSSMPNAEQLSTLRNSANAQAAIEAGYAYDAYIQLKVASVLDQITNIVADLSEAVNHPSDRLALSRAVEQWAKDTKIFPVQWMTHANGGAEPSKGDAWVRFLREFDVSFRVRRLRFVIRRLNELYQDIDTGDEGSLHSDALDDFKTSLYRILDRIQSETTTRLRTDDIRRICKAIYDDGVAEPHEIDAFTSHVAPILDLVGLDRDADHHFVQMAASTLPQDIRSELVQAYVGFPFFDVLTLPLNKWQDLDDVDTVQVDRISPEDARSIREGGAPATLMGRDLGYFAAFFSRRARENDYLWGRLHAADRLVDIVASSAPAAIQKSGLDLAQLKGRLFRSILKAERPYLEHVPELFADLERELKIRFGEEQAPAGAQAPEDDGNGDPEPALSQNA
;
A
#
# COMPACT_ATOMS: atom_id res chain seq x y z
N PHE A 1 -26.30 12.11 -7.75
CA PHE A 1 -24.98 12.25 -8.40
C PHE A 1 -25.10 12.50 -9.90
N GLU A 2 -26.00 11.82 -10.63
CA GLU A 2 -26.17 12.02 -12.09
C GLU A 2 -26.47 13.47 -12.52
N THR A 3 -27.12 14.28 -11.67
CA THR A 3 -27.49 15.67 -12.00
C THR A 3 -26.35 16.67 -11.78
N THR A 4 -25.31 16.33 -11.00
CA THR A 4 -24.15 17.20 -10.70
C THR A 4 -22.85 16.75 -11.39
N ALA A 5 -22.79 15.53 -11.90
CA ALA A 5 -21.64 15.05 -12.68
C ALA A 5 -21.47 15.80 -14.03
N ASN A 6 -22.50 16.54 -14.48
CA ASN A 6 -22.53 17.24 -15.76
C ASN A 6 -22.03 18.70 -15.72
N SER A 7 -21.54 19.23 -14.60
CA SER A 7 -21.02 20.62 -14.57
C SER A 7 -19.95 20.83 -13.50
N SER A 8 -18.69 20.99 -13.92
CA SER A 8 -17.53 21.45 -13.13
C SER A 8 -17.19 20.64 -11.86
N MET A 9 -15.90 20.39 -11.63
CA MET A 9 -15.44 19.66 -10.44
C MET A 9 -15.84 20.44 -9.16
N PRO A 10 -16.51 19.82 -8.16
CA PRO A 10 -16.93 20.50 -6.92
C PRO A 10 -15.74 21.01 -6.12
N ASN A 11 -15.80 22.23 -5.58
CA ASN A 11 -14.75 22.71 -4.67
C ASN A 11 -14.66 21.86 -3.38
N ALA A 12 -13.61 22.03 -2.58
CA ALA A 12 -13.36 21.19 -1.39
C ALA A 12 -14.51 21.23 -0.36
N GLU A 13 -15.18 22.38 -0.20
CA GLU A 13 -16.31 22.52 0.72
C GLU A 13 -17.56 21.80 0.19
N GLN A 14 -17.82 21.90 -1.11
CA GLN A 14 -18.88 21.15 -1.80
C GLN A 14 -18.61 19.65 -1.72
N LEU A 15 -17.37 19.21 -1.93
CA LEU A 15 -16.98 17.80 -1.80
C LEU A 15 -17.21 17.28 -0.38
N SER A 16 -16.79 18.04 0.65
CA SER A 16 -17.05 17.71 2.05
C SER A 16 -18.55 17.58 2.35
N THR A 17 -19.37 18.51 1.81
CA THR A 17 -20.83 18.46 1.94
C THR A 17 -21.40 17.20 1.29
N LEU A 18 -20.99 16.88 0.07
CA LEU A 18 -21.41 15.67 -0.64
C LEU A 18 -21.02 14.39 0.12
N ARG A 19 -19.81 14.34 0.71
CA ARG A 19 -19.39 13.21 1.56
C ARG A 19 -20.28 13.08 2.80
N ASN A 20 -20.63 14.17 3.45
CA ASN A 20 -21.49 14.14 4.63
C ASN A 20 -22.90 13.64 4.26
N SER A 21 -23.47 14.15 3.17
CA SER A 21 -24.76 13.68 2.64
C SER A 21 -24.72 12.20 2.25
N ALA A 22 -23.65 11.74 1.61
CA ALA A 22 -23.50 10.33 1.25
C ALA A 22 -23.42 9.40 2.48
N ASN A 23 -22.77 9.84 3.57
CA ASN A 23 -22.77 9.08 4.83
C ASN A 23 -24.17 8.98 5.44
N ALA A 24 -24.91 10.10 5.49
CA ALA A 24 -26.27 10.12 6.01
C ALA A 24 -27.21 9.25 5.16
N GLN A 25 -27.10 9.35 3.84
CA GLN A 25 -27.92 8.57 2.91
C GLN A 25 -27.61 7.08 2.97
N ALA A 26 -26.33 6.69 3.08
CA ALA A 26 -25.95 5.29 3.26
C ALA A 26 -26.55 4.69 4.55
N ALA A 27 -26.70 5.50 5.60
CA ALA A 27 -27.37 5.07 6.83
C ALA A 27 -28.86 4.80 6.62
N ILE A 28 -29.56 5.70 5.94
CA ILE A 28 -30.98 5.55 5.62
C ILE A 28 -31.22 4.31 4.75
N GLU A 29 -30.43 4.14 3.69
CA GLU A 29 -30.63 3.05 2.73
C GLU A 29 -30.29 1.67 3.31
N ALA A 30 -29.28 1.59 4.19
CA ALA A 30 -28.95 0.36 4.87
C ALA A 30 -30.02 -0.08 5.90
N GLY A 31 -30.83 0.86 6.38
CA GLY A 31 -31.95 0.60 7.29
C GLY A 31 -31.51 -0.17 8.55
N TYR A 32 -32.18 -1.28 8.84
CA TYR A 32 -31.93 -2.08 10.05
C TYR A 32 -30.50 -2.65 10.13
N ALA A 33 -29.81 -2.82 8.99
CA ALA A 33 -28.44 -3.31 8.97
C ALA A 33 -27.42 -2.25 9.44
N TYR A 34 -27.80 -0.97 9.41
CA TYR A 34 -26.90 0.13 9.77
C TYR A 34 -26.50 0.10 11.25
N ASP A 35 -27.42 -0.24 12.16
CA ASP A 35 -27.13 -0.34 13.59
C ASP A 35 -26.03 -1.37 13.86
N ALA A 36 -26.04 -2.54 13.20
CA ALA A 36 -24.98 -3.53 13.36
C ALA A 36 -23.63 -3.02 12.83
N TYR A 37 -23.62 -2.38 11.66
CA TYR A 37 -22.43 -1.77 11.08
C TYR A 37 -21.84 -0.67 11.99
N ILE A 38 -22.66 0.23 12.51
CA ILE A 38 -22.16 1.36 13.29
C ILE A 38 -21.69 0.92 14.68
N GLN A 39 -22.35 -0.07 15.29
CA GLN A 39 -21.88 -0.71 16.52
C GLN A 39 -20.49 -1.30 16.33
N LEU A 40 -20.27 -2.01 15.22
CA LEU A 40 -18.97 -2.59 14.87
C LEU A 40 -17.89 -1.51 14.69
N LYS A 41 -18.24 -0.43 14.00
CA LYS A 41 -17.35 0.69 13.73
C LYS A 41 -16.95 1.42 15.02
N VAL A 42 -17.91 1.76 15.89
CA VAL A 42 -17.64 2.39 17.19
C VAL A 42 -16.81 1.47 18.09
N ALA A 43 -17.17 0.18 18.20
CA ALA A 43 -16.41 -0.78 19.00
C ALA A 43 -14.95 -0.88 18.52
N SER A 44 -14.71 -0.89 17.21
CA SER A 44 -13.34 -0.89 16.66
C SER A 44 -12.52 0.33 17.09
N VAL A 45 -13.13 1.52 17.13
CA VAL A 45 -12.44 2.73 17.58
C VAL A 45 -12.21 2.73 19.11
N LEU A 46 -13.13 2.19 19.90
CA LEU A 46 -12.93 1.99 21.34
C LEU A 46 -11.79 0.99 21.63
N ASP A 47 -11.69 -0.09 20.85
CA ASP A 47 -10.57 -1.03 20.91
C ASP A 47 -9.24 -0.33 20.56
N GLN A 48 -9.23 0.56 19.57
CA GLN A 48 -8.05 1.35 19.21
C GLN A 48 -7.62 2.29 20.34
N ILE A 49 -8.56 2.99 20.98
CA ILE A 49 -8.27 3.83 22.16
C ILE A 49 -7.68 2.98 23.28
N THR A 50 -8.27 1.82 23.55
CA THR A 50 -7.76 0.86 24.54
C THR A 50 -6.32 0.45 24.22
N ASN A 51 -6.02 0.15 22.96
CA ASN A 51 -4.66 -0.18 22.50
C ASN A 51 -3.68 0.98 22.73
N ILE A 52 -4.06 2.19 22.32
CA ILE A 52 -3.19 3.38 22.45
C ILE A 52 -2.86 3.65 23.91
N VAL A 53 -3.85 3.61 24.80
CA VAL A 53 -3.65 3.83 26.23
C VAL A 53 -2.78 2.71 26.84
N ALA A 54 -3.06 1.45 26.51
CA ALA A 54 -2.29 0.31 26.99
C ALA A 54 -0.81 0.41 26.56
N ASP A 55 -0.56 0.66 25.27
CA ASP A 55 0.79 0.71 24.70
C ASP A 55 1.61 1.89 25.23
N LEU A 56 0.99 3.07 25.40
CA LEU A 56 1.70 4.28 25.82
C LEU A 56 1.86 4.41 27.33
N SER A 57 0.98 3.79 28.13
CA SER A 57 1.07 3.81 29.59
C SER A 57 2.24 2.96 30.10
N GLU A 58 2.61 1.90 29.37
CA GLU A 58 3.56 0.85 29.80
C GLU A 58 3.16 0.19 31.14
N ALA A 59 1.90 0.38 31.58
CA ALA A 59 1.36 -0.12 32.84
C ALA A 59 0.61 -1.46 32.66
N VAL A 60 0.14 -1.75 31.43
CA VAL A 60 -0.61 -2.97 31.08
C VAL A 60 0.35 -4.12 30.79
N ASN A 61 0.48 -5.06 31.74
CA ASN A 61 1.42 -6.17 31.63
C ASN A 61 0.72 -7.55 31.56
N HIS A 62 -0.54 -7.62 31.98
CA HIS A 62 -1.34 -8.84 31.95
C HIS A 62 -2.66 -8.68 31.18
N PRO A 63 -3.21 -9.78 30.63
CA PRO A 63 -4.52 -9.76 29.97
C PRO A 63 -5.66 -9.23 30.85
N SER A 64 -5.56 -9.39 32.18
CA SER A 64 -6.52 -8.83 33.15
C SER A 64 -6.52 -7.31 33.16
N ASP A 65 -5.36 -6.67 33.06
CA ASP A 65 -5.21 -5.22 33.12
C ASP A 65 -5.81 -4.58 31.87
N ARG A 66 -5.57 -5.23 30.73
CA ARG A 66 -6.16 -4.87 29.44
C ARG A 66 -7.69 -4.99 29.45
N LEU A 67 -8.22 -6.06 30.06
CA LEU A 67 -9.67 -6.23 30.21
C LEU A 67 -10.27 -5.16 31.13
N ALA A 68 -9.59 -4.78 32.21
CA ALA A 68 -10.03 -3.70 33.09
C ALA A 68 -10.09 -2.36 32.36
N LEU A 69 -9.04 -2.03 31.58
CA LEU A 69 -9.02 -0.83 30.74
C LEU A 69 -10.15 -0.82 29.71
N SER A 70 -10.33 -1.92 28.98
CA SER A 70 -11.41 -2.06 27.99
C SER A 70 -12.79 -1.81 28.62
N ARG A 71 -13.03 -2.30 29.84
CA ARG A 71 -14.27 -2.02 30.59
C ARG A 71 -14.40 -0.56 31.00
N ALA A 72 -13.33 0.10 31.41
CA ALA A 72 -13.34 1.53 31.74
C ALA A 72 -13.66 2.38 30.50
N VAL A 73 -13.07 2.05 29.35
CA VAL A 73 -13.34 2.69 28.05
C VAL A 73 -14.80 2.46 27.62
N GLU A 74 -15.32 1.24 27.71
CA GLU A 74 -16.72 0.94 27.39
C GLU A 74 -17.69 1.67 28.34
N GLN A 75 -17.38 1.72 29.64
CA GLN A 75 -18.20 2.42 30.62
C GLN A 75 -18.21 3.93 30.37
N TRP A 76 -17.05 4.52 30.07
CA TRP A 76 -16.95 5.92 29.61
C TRP A 76 -17.80 6.17 28.35
N ALA A 77 -17.70 5.30 27.35
CA ALA A 77 -18.47 5.42 26.11
C ALA A 77 -19.98 5.31 26.36
N LYS A 78 -20.40 4.53 27.36
CA LYS A 78 -21.79 4.45 27.81
C LYS A 78 -22.27 5.71 28.50
N ASP A 79 -21.48 6.24 29.43
CA ASP A 79 -21.81 7.44 30.19
C ASP A 79 -21.91 8.69 29.29
N THR A 80 -21.11 8.71 28.22
CA THR A 80 -21.10 9.78 27.20
C THR A 80 -22.05 9.52 26.02
N LYS A 81 -22.83 8.42 26.05
CA LYS A 81 -23.81 8.02 25.01
C LYS A 81 -23.19 7.76 23.62
N ILE A 82 -21.92 7.36 23.58
CA ILE A 82 -21.19 6.92 22.38
C ILE A 82 -21.53 5.47 22.05
N PHE A 83 -21.65 4.60 23.07
CA PHE A 83 -21.87 3.16 22.88
C PHE A 83 -22.75 2.56 24.00
N PRO A 84 -23.65 1.59 23.75
CA PRO A 84 -24.01 1.03 22.45
C PRO A 84 -24.77 2.03 21.58
N VAL A 85 -24.56 1.96 20.26
CA VAL A 85 -25.27 2.82 19.30
C VAL A 85 -26.69 2.29 19.08
N GLN A 86 -27.70 3.13 19.34
CA GLN A 86 -29.12 2.78 19.16
C GLN A 86 -29.83 3.77 18.23
N TRP A 87 -29.26 4.02 17.05
CA TRP A 87 -29.77 5.06 16.15
C TRP A 87 -31.19 4.74 15.67
N MET A 88 -31.46 3.54 15.16
CA MET A 88 -32.81 3.19 14.68
C MET A 88 -33.90 3.26 15.76
N THR A 89 -33.53 3.01 17.02
CA THR A 89 -34.46 3.09 18.15
C THR A 89 -34.87 4.54 18.46
N HIS A 90 -33.98 5.50 18.19
CA HIS A 90 -34.19 6.92 18.48
C HIS A 90 -34.59 7.76 17.26
N ALA A 91 -34.35 7.28 16.03
CA ALA A 91 -34.50 8.04 14.80
C ALA A 91 -35.95 8.33 14.36
N ASN A 92 -36.98 7.98 15.15
CA ASN A 92 -38.40 8.34 14.99
C ASN A 92 -38.88 8.46 13.52
N GLY A 93 -38.58 7.47 12.68
CA GLY A 93 -39.11 7.39 11.32
C GLY A 93 -38.31 8.08 10.21
N GLY A 94 -36.98 8.24 10.35
CA GLY A 94 -36.10 8.58 9.22
C GLY A 94 -35.13 9.75 9.44
N ALA A 95 -34.85 10.12 10.69
CA ALA A 95 -33.87 11.17 10.97
C ALA A 95 -32.45 10.74 10.56
N GLU A 96 -31.80 11.54 9.72
CA GLU A 96 -30.40 11.36 9.33
C GLU A 96 -29.47 11.42 10.54
N PRO A 97 -28.43 10.56 10.62
CA PRO A 97 -27.34 10.74 11.55
C PRO A 97 -26.68 12.10 11.38
N SER A 98 -26.44 12.80 12.48
CA SER A 98 -25.95 14.18 12.44
C SER A 98 -24.81 14.42 13.41
N LYS A 99 -24.13 15.56 13.28
CA LYS A 99 -23.13 16.01 14.26
C LYS A 99 -23.71 16.25 15.67
N GLY A 100 -25.04 16.21 15.82
CA GLY A 100 -25.74 16.22 17.10
C GLY A 100 -25.62 14.91 17.88
N ASP A 101 -25.35 13.80 17.20
CA ASP A 101 -25.17 12.48 17.82
C ASP A 101 -23.77 12.31 18.39
N ALA A 102 -23.67 11.79 19.62
CA ALA A 102 -22.39 11.63 20.31
C ALA A 102 -21.45 10.67 19.57
N TRP A 103 -21.97 9.54 19.08
CA TRP A 103 -21.20 8.58 18.29
C TRP A 103 -20.73 9.15 16.95
N VAL A 104 -21.49 10.06 16.32
CA VAL A 104 -21.06 10.73 15.08
C VAL A 104 -19.88 11.65 15.36
N ARG A 105 -19.94 12.46 16.43
CA ARG A 105 -18.80 13.31 16.82
C ARG A 105 -17.56 12.48 17.13
N PHE A 106 -17.74 11.43 17.93
CA PHE A 106 -16.67 10.49 18.29
C PHE A 106 -15.98 9.89 17.05
N LEU A 107 -16.72 9.34 16.09
CA LEU A 107 -16.11 8.78 14.87
C LEU A 107 -15.43 9.87 14.01
N ARG A 108 -15.98 11.08 13.98
CA ARG A 108 -15.33 12.20 13.27
C ARG A 108 -14.00 12.59 13.92
N GLU A 109 -13.86 12.42 15.22
CA GLU A 109 -12.66 12.76 15.98
C GLU A 109 -11.62 11.63 16.00
N PHE A 110 -12.04 10.37 15.96
CA PHE A 110 -11.14 9.23 16.23
C PHE A 110 -11.08 8.13 15.16
N ASP A 111 -12.01 8.08 14.19
CA ASP A 111 -12.05 6.97 13.22
C ASP A 111 -11.06 7.14 12.06
N VAL A 112 -9.80 6.84 12.33
CA VAL A 112 -8.71 6.84 11.34
C VAL A 112 -8.92 5.73 10.31
N SER A 113 -9.36 4.55 10.76
CA SER A 113 -9.53 3.37 9.91
C SER A 113 -10.54 3.61 8.79
N PHE A 114 -11.65 4.29 9.05
CA PHE A 114 -12.60 4.65 8.00
C PHE A 114 -11.97 5.53 6.90
N ARG A 115 -11.13 6.48 7.28
CA ARG A 115 -10.43 7.37 6.33
C ARG A 115 -9.43 6.60 5.48
N VAL A 116 -8.69 5.68 6.11
CA VAL A 116 -7.76 4.77 5.43
C VAL A 116 -8.50 3.86 4.45
N ARG A 117 -9.58 3.20 4.89
CA ARG A 117 -10.39 2.33 4.00
C ARG A 117 -10.98 3.10 2.83
N ARG A 118 -11.46 4.34 3.04
CA ARG A 118 -11.95 5.21 1.96
C ARG A 118 -10.87 5.44 0.91
N LEU A 119 -9.66 5.83 1.31
CA LEU A 119 -8.58 6.11 0.37
C LEU A 119 -8.12 4.86 -0.36
N ARG A 120 -8.00 3.72 0.33
CA ARG A 120 -7.68 2.42 -0.28
C ARG A 120 -8.74 2.00 -1.31
N PHE A 121 -10.01 2.18 -0.98
CA PHE A 121 -11.11 1.93 -1.92
C PHE A 121 -10.99 2.78 -3.19
N VAL A 122 -10.67 4.07 -3.08
CA VAL A 122 -10.44 4.91 -4.27
C VAL A 122 -9.20 4.47 -5.05
N ILE A 123 -8.10 4.15 -4.37
CA ILE A 123 -6.88 3.64 -5.02
C ILE A 123 -7.19 2.35 -5.78
N ARG A 124 -8.03 1.48 -5.24
CA ARG A 124 -8.48 0.27 -5.93
C ARG A 124 -9.31 0.58 -7.17
N ARG A 125 -10.30 1.46 -7.06
CA ARG A 125 -11.09 1.93 -8.22
C ARG A 125 -10.20 2.55 -9.29
N LEU A 126 -9.16 3.29 -8.88
CA LEU A 126 -8.15 3.83 -9.78
C LEU A 126 -7.35 2.71 -10.47
N ASN A 127 -6.91 1.69 -9.72
CA ASN A 127 -6.19 0.55 -10.28
C ASN A 127 -7.03 -0.24 -11.30
N GLU A 128 -8.33 -0.36 -11.08
CA GLU A 128 -9.26 -1.00 -12.02
C GLU A 128 -9.34 -0.22 -13.35
N LEU A 129 -9.27 1.12 -13.32
CA LEU A 129 -9.28 1.95 -14.52
C LEU A 129 -8.03 1.79 -15.40
N TYR A 130 -6.88 1.40 -14.86
CA TYR A 130 -5.71 1.09 -15.71
C TYR A 130 -5.97 -0.10 -16.65
N GLN A 131 -6.83 -1.04 -16.25
CA GLN A 131 -7.13 -2.23 -17.06
C GLN A 131 -7.99 -1.88 -18.27
N ASP A 132 -8.76 -0.79 -18.19
CA ASP A 132 -9.70 -0.35 -19.23
C ASP A 132 -9.05 0.60 -20.26
N ILE A 133 -7.88 1.18 -19.96
CA ILE A 133 -7.20 2.19 -20.80
C ILE A 133 -6.34 1.57 -21.92
N ASP A 134 -6.29 0.24 -22.03
CA ASP A 134 -5.45 -0.43 -23.02
C ASP A 134 -6.07 -0.39 -24.42
N THR A 135 -5.72 0.63 -25.24
CA THR A 135 -5.48 0.57 -26.72
C THR A 135 -5.43 1.97 -27.38
N GLY A 136 -4.26 2.63 -27.41
CA GLY A 136 -4.00 3.81 -28.28
C GLY A 136 -3.02 4.85 -27.71
N ASP A 137 -2.62 5.85 -28.51
CA ASP A 137 -1.75 6.96 -28.05
C ASP A 137 -2.43 7.83 -26.96
N GLU A 138 -3.75 7.98 -27.00
CA GLU A 138 -4.54 8.61 -25.93
C GLU A 138 -4.47 7.84 -24.60
N GLY A 139 -4.25 6.52 -24.65
CA GLY A 139 -4.05 5.69 -23.46
C GLY A 139 -2.78 6.03 -22.68
N SER A 140 -1.73 6.53 -23.34
CA SER A 140 -0.49 6.94 -22.66
C SER A 140 -0.67 8.18 -21.78
N LEU A 141 -1.38 9.20 -22.29
CA LEU A 141 -1.70 10.43 -21.56
C LEU A 141 -2.63 10.16 -20.37
N HIS A 142 -3.57 9.23 -20.52
CA HIS A 142 -4.44 8.80 -19.43
C HIS A 142 -3.69 8.01 -18.36
N SER A 143 -2.67 7.22 -18.73
CA SER A 143 -1.81 6.51 -17.77
C SER A 143 -1.00 7.48 -16.91
N ASP A 144 -0.34 8.47 -17.50
CA ASP A 144 0.46 9.46 -16.74
C ASP A 144 -0.41 10.24 -15.75
N ALA A 145 -1.61 10.63 -16.18
CA ALA A 145 -2.60 11.28 -15.33
C ALA A 145 -3.03 10.40 -14.14
N LEU A 146 -3.28 9.12 -14.38
CA LEU A 146 -3.60 8.17 -13.32
C LEU A 146 -2.42 7.97 -12.36
N ASP A 147 -1.19 7.91 -12.86
CA ASP A 147 0.03 7.76 -12.04
C ASP A 147 0.23 8.95 -11.11
N ASP A 148 0.07 10.17 -11.61
CA ASP A 148 0.15 11.40 -10.83
C ASP A 148 -0.95 11.45 -9.75
N PHE A 149 -2.18 11.08 -10.11
CA PHE A 149 -3.30 11.06 -9.17
C PHE A 149 -3.13 9.96 -8.12
N LYS A 150 -2.68 8.76 -8.52
CA LYS A 150 -2.37 7.64 -7.64
C LYS A 150 -1.28 8.00 -6.64
N THR A 151 -0.20 8.63 -7.10
CA THR A 151 0.87 9.15 -6.25
C THR A 151 0.34 10.14 -5.22
N SER A 152 -0.57 11.03 -5.63
CA SER A 152 -1.23 11.95 -4.70
C SER A 152 -2.10 11.23 -3.65
N LEU A 153 -2.91 10.24 -4.06
CA LEU A 153 -3.73 9.46 -3.11
C LEU A 153 -2.88 8.73 -2.08
N TYR A 154 -1.76 8.11 -2.49
CA TYR A 154 -0.82 7.49 -1.57
C TYR A 154 -0.17 8.50 -0.62
N ARG A 155 0.15 9.70 -1.10
CA ARG A 155 0.66 10.78 -0.23
C ARG A 155 -0.35 11.21 0.81
N ILE A 156 -1.64 11.33 0.45
CA ILE A 156 -2.71 11.65 1.40
C ILE A 156 -2.88 10.51 2.41
N LEU A 157 -2.86 9.26 1.95
CA LEU A 157 -2.98 8.07 2.79
C LEU A 157 -1.84 7.99 3.82
N ASP A 158 -0.60 8.10 3.34
CA ASP A 158 0.58 8.11 4.20
C ASP A 158 0.55 9.26 5.20
N ARG A 159 0.14 10.46 4.77
CA ARG A 159 -0.02 11.61 5.66
C ARG A 159 -1.02 11.35 6.78
N ILE A 160 -2.20 10.79 6.49
CA ILE A 160 -3.20 10.46 7.52
C ILE A 160 -2.63 9.45 8.53
N GLN A 161 -1.95 8.41 8.05
CA GLN A 161 -1.39 7.36 8.92
C GLN A 161 -0.21 7.85 9.76
N SER A 162 0.75 8.52 9.12
CA SER A 162 1.98 9.02 9.76
C SER A 162 1.72 10.18 10.71
N GLU A 163 0.86 11.15 10.34
CA GLU A 163 0.54 12.27 11.23
C GLU A 163 -0.28 11.81 12.42
N THR A 164 -1.29 10.93 12.23
CA THR A 164 -2.03 10.32 13.35
C THR A 164 -1.08 9.64 14.32
N THR A 165 -0.19 8.79 13.81
CA THR A 165 0.81 8.07 14.59
C THR A 165 1.72 9.02 15.37
N THR A 166 2.20 10.08 14.72
CA THR A 166 3.10 11.05 15.32
C THR A 166 2.41 11.91 16.38
N ARG A 167 1.20 12.39 16.07
CA ARG A 167 0.37 13.22 16.96
C ARG A 167 0.00 12.50 18.25
N LEU A 168 -0.16 11.16 18.20
CA LEU A 168 -0.49 10.33 19.36
C LEU A 168 0.72 9.92 20.22
N ARG A 169 1.95 10.03 19.71
CA ARG A 169 3.17 9.54 20.37
C ARG A 169 4.03 10.66 20.98
N THR A 170 3.41 11.70 21.50
CA THR A 170 4.10 12.78 22.21
C THR A 170 4.39 12.42 23.67
N ASP A 171 5.41 13.04 24.25
CA ASP A 171 5.73 12.85 25.69
C ASP A 171 4.59 13.30 26.60
N ASP A 172 3.78 14.25 26.15
CA ASP A 172 2.61 14.73 26.90
C ASP A 172 1.50 13.68 26.96
N ILE A 173 1.16 13.09 25.81
CA ILE A 173 0.18 12.00 25.74
C ILE A 173 0.66 10.77 26.51
N ARG A 174 1.96 10.44 26.41
CA ARG A 174 2.55 9.36 27.22
C ARG A 174 2.38 9.62 28.72
N ARG A 175 2.61 10.84 29.18
CA ARG A 175 2.40 11.24 30.59
C ARG A 175 0.93 11.10 30.99
N ILE A 176 -0.01 11.53 30.14
CA ILE A 176 -1.45 11.37 30.38
C ILE A 176 -1.83 9.89 30.46
N CYS A 177 -1.40 9.07 29.51
CA CYS A 177 -1.69 7.63 29.51
C CYS A 177 -1.15 6.93 30.76
N LYS A 178 0.01 7.34 31.26
CA LYS A 178 0.56 6.82 32.51
C LYS A 178 -0.27 7.23 33.72
N ALA A 179 -0.74 8.48 33.75
CA ALA A 179 -1.53 9.03 34.86
C ALA A 179 -2.89 8.32 35.04
N ILE A 180 -3.46 7.73 33.97
CA ILE A 180 -4.66 6.86 34.03
C ILE A 180 -4.49 5.67 34.99
N TYR A 181 -3.25 5.34 35.36
CA TYR A 181 -2.94 4.24 36.27
C TYR A 181 -2.34 4.68 37.60
N ASP A 182 -2.36 5.99 37.93
CA ASP A 182 -1.78 6.49 39.19
C ASP A 182 -2.47 5.89 40.42
N ASP A 183 -3.79 5.67 40.37
CA ASP A 183 -4.57 4.99 41.40
C ASP A 183 -4.61 3.44 41.22
N GLY A 184 -3.84 2.92 40.27
CA GLY A 184 -3.67 1.49 39.99
C GLY A 184 -4.75 0.86 39.11
N VAL A 185 -5.85 1.56 38.82
CA VAL A 185 -6.95 1.10 37.96
C VAL A 185 -7.44 2.26 37.10
N ALA A 186 -7.63 2.01 35.80
CA ALA A 186 -8.22 3.00 34.89
C ALA A 186 -9.71 3.23 35.19
N GLU A 187 -10.12 4.49 35.26
CA GLU A 187 -11.48 4.93 35.51
C GLU A 187 -12.07 5.73 34.34
N PRO A 188 -13.41 5.72 34.15
CA PRO A 188 -14.07 6.39 33.03
C PRO A 188 -13.75 7.89 32.87
N HIS A 189 -13.55 8.59 34.00
CA HIS A 189 -13.29 10.03 33.98
C HIS A 189 -11.89 10.37 33.45
N GLU A 190 -10.93 9.45 33.59
CA GLU A 190 -9.57 9.59 33.06
C GLU A 190 -9.55 9.34 31.55
N ILE A 191 -10.37 8.40 31.07
CA ILE A 191 -10.60 8.19 29.63
C ILE A 191 -11.24 9.43 29.00
N ASP A 192 -12.18 10.07 29.69
CA ASP A 192 -12.79 11.33 29.23
C ASP A 192 -11.76 12.46 29.11
N ALA A 193 -10.89 12.61 30.11
CA ALA A 193 -9.81 13.59 30.10
C ALA A 193 -8.80 13.32 28.97
N PHE A 194 -8.40 12.06 28.78
CA PHE A 194 -7.51 11.62 27.70
C PHE A 194 -8.12 11.94 26.33
N THR A 195 -9.34 11.50 26.07
CA THR A 195 -10.00 11.70 24.77
C THR A 195 -10.25 13.18 24.47
N SER A 196 -10.69 13.96 25.46
CA SER A 196 -10.86 15.42 25.33
C SER A 196 -9.56 16.14 24.99
N HIS A 197 -8.42 15.67 25.52
CA HIS A 197 -7.10 16.22 25.21
C HIS A 197 -6.60 15.79 23.82
N VAL A 198 -6.79 14.52 23.45
CA VAL A 198 -6.27 13.95 22.20
C VAL A 198 -7.05 14.36 20.96
N ALA A 199 -8.38 14.48 21.04
CA ALA A 199 -9.22 14.85 19.88
C ALA A 199 -8.73 16.09 19.10
N PRO A 200 -8.46 17.25 19.74
CA PRO A 200 -7.96 18.43 19.03
C PRO A 200 -6.52 18.29 18.53
N ILE A 201 -5.68 17.48 19.17
CA ILE A 201 -4.31 17.21 18.72
C ILE A 201 -4.34 16.34 17.47
N LEU A 202 -5.21 15.33 17.48
CA LEU A 202 -5.36 14.41 16.36
C LEU A 202 -5.96 15.11 15.14
N ASP A 203 -6.91 16.04 15.33
CA ASP A 203 -7.53 16.89 14.29
C ASP A 203 -7.84 16.15 12.98
N LEU A 204 -8.55 15.02 13.08
CA LEU A 204 -8.92 14.24 11.89
C LEU A 204 -9.84 15.02 10.95
N VAL A 205 -10.60 15.99 11.46
CA VAL A 205 -11.45 16.87 10.65
C VAL A 205 -10.60 17.84 9.83
N GLY A 206 -9.50 18.36 10.40
CA GLY A 206 -8.48 19.11 9.65
C GLY A 206 -7.82 18.25 8.57
N LEU A 207 -7.42 17.02 8.90
CA LEU A 207 -6.85 16.08 7.93
C LEU A 207 -7.82 15.75 6.79
N ASP A 208 -9.11 15.57 7.08
CA ASP A 208 -10.14 15.38 6.05
C ASP A 208 -10.24 16.59 5.11
N ARG A 209 -10.15 17.81 5.66
CA ARG A 209 -10.23 19.05 4.88
C ARG A 209 -9.05 19.17 3.93
N ASP A 210 -7.86 18.88 4.42
CA ASP A 210 -6.64 18.89 3.63
C ASP A 210 -6.68 17.82 2.54
N ALA A 211 -7.15 16.61 2.88
CA ALA A 211 -7.35 15.52 1.94
C ALA A 211 -8.34 15.90 0.83
N ASP A 212 -9.49 16.49 1.18
CA ASP A 212 -10.48 16.96 0.22
C ASP A 212 -9.88 18.04 -0.70
N HIS A 213 -9.09 18.97 -0.15
CA HIS A 213 -8.47 20.04 -0.93
C HIS A 213 -7.46 19.50 -1.96
N HIS A 214 -6.60 18.56 -1.54
CA HIS A 214 -5.63 17.92 -2.43
C HIS A 214 -6.33 17.04 -3.47
N PHE A 215 -7.36 16.29 -3.06
CA PHE A 215 -8.15 15.45 -3.96
C PHE A 215 -8.78 16.29 -5.08
N VAL A 216 -9.47 17.37 -4.70
CA VAL A 216 -10.08 18.34 -5.61
C VAL A 216 -9.07 18.92 -6.59
N GLN A 217 -7.95 19.43 -6.07
CA GLN A 217 -6.92 20.05 -6.89
C GLN A 217 -6.38 19.09 -7.94
N MET A 218 -5.98 17.89 -7.50
CA MET A 218 -5.39 16.88 -8.38
C MET A 218 -6.40 16.31 -9.37
N ALA A 219 -7.65 16.08 -8.94
CA ALA A 219 -8.70 15.60 -9.84
C ALA A 219 -9.01 16.65 -10.92
N ALA A 220 -8.98 17.94 -10.59
CA ALA A 220 -9.20 19.00 -11.56
C ALA A 220 -8.03 19.21 -12.53
N SER A 221 -6.78 19.08 -12.07
CA SER A 221 -5.58 19.33 -12.88
C SER A 221 -5.18 18.16 -13.77
N THR A 222 -5.38 16.94 -13.29
CA THR A 222 -4.70 15.77 -13.84
C THR A 222 -5.68 14.86 -14.58
N LEU A 223 -6.93 14.74 -14.12
CA LEU A 223 -7.84 13.71 -14.62
C LEU A 223 -8.77 14.20 -15.76
N PRO A 224 -8.93 13.39 -16.82
CA PRO A 224 -10.04 13.51 -17.79
C PRO A 224 -11.42 13.43 -17.12
N GLN A 225 -12.46 13.95 -17.78
CA GLN A 225 -13.80 14.11 -17.17
C GLN A 225 -14.46 12.78 -16.76
N ASP A 226 -14.34 11.75 -17.58
CA ASP A 226 -14.88 10.40 -17.36
C ASP A 226 -14.21 9.73 -16.15
N ILE A 227 -12.87 9.64 -16.16
CA ILE A 227 -12.08 9.09 -15.04
C ILE A 227 -12.33 9.88 -13.75
N ARG A 228 -12.37 11.21 -13.86
CA ARG A 228 -12.67 12.10 -12.73
C ARG A 228 -14.03 11.81 -12.12
N SER A 229 -15.06 11.64 -12.94
CA SER A 229 -16.41 11.34 -12.46
C SER A 229 -16.44 10.06 -11.66
N GLU A 230 -15.78 9.01 -12.14
CA GLU A 230 -15.68 7.72 -11.44
C GLU A 230 -14.96 7.83 -10.11
N LEU A 231 -13.80 8.48 -10.07
CA LEU A 231 -13.00 8.58 -8.84
C LEU A 231 -13.65 9.50 -7.79
N VAL A 232 -14.32 10.58 -8.22
CA VAL A 232 -15.14 11.42 -7.33
C VAL A 232 -16.32 10.60 -6.78
N GLN A 233 -17.00 9.83 -7.62
CA GLN A 233 -18.09 8.95 -7.19
C GLN A 233 -17.60 7.88 -6.20
N ALA A 234 -16.42 7.30 -6.42
CA ALA A 234 -15.81 6.35 -5.48
C ALA A 234 -15.47 7.01 -4.13
N TYR A 235 -14.84 8.19 -4.15
CA TYR A 235 -14.44 8.91 -2.95
C TYR A 235 -15.65 9.33 -2.10
N VAL A 236 -16.72 9.80 -2.74
CA VAL A 236 -17.93 10.25 -2.05
C VAL A 236 -18.85 9.07 -1.68
N GLY A 237 -18.98 8.09 -2.57
CA GLY A 237 -19.86 6.93 -2.44
C GLY A 237 -19.33 5.81 -1.55
N PHE A 238 -18.09 5.89 -1.08
CA PHE A 238 -17.49 4.89 -0.19
C PHE A 238 -18.37 4.46 1.01
N PRO A 239 -19.14 5.33 1.71
CA PRO A 239 -19.98 4.90 2.83
C PRO A 239 -20.99 3.79 2.47
N PHE A 240 -21.53 3.79 1.25
CA PHE A 240 -22.44 2.74 0.78
C PHE A 240 -21.74 1.39 0.65
N PHE A 241 -20.45 1.40 0.31
CA PHE A 241 -19.62 0.21 0.22
C PHE A 241 -19.15 -0.26 1.60
N ASP A 242 -18.70 0.65 2.47
CA ASP A 242 -18.18 0.32 3.82
C ASP A 242 -19.25 -0.34 4.69
N VAL A 243 -20.52 0.10 4.59
CA VAL A 243 -21.64 -0.49 5.32
C VAL A 243 -21.82 -1.97 4.99
N LEU A 244 -21.60 -2.36 3.73
CA LEU A 244 -21.76 -3.75 3.27
C LEU A 244 -20.53 -4.61 3.54
N THR A 245 -19.34 -4.01 3.50
CA THR A 245 -18.07 -4.76 3.49
C THR A 245 -17.40 -4.85 4.84
N LEU A 246 -17.45 -3.80 5.67
CA LEU A 246 -16.84 -3.81 7.00
C LEU A 246 -17.31 -5.00 7.88
N PRO A 247 -18.61 -5.36 7.92
CA PRO A 247 -19.07 -6.51 8.72
C PRO A 247 -18.51 -7.86 8.25
N LEU A 248 -18.16 -7.99 6.96
CA LEU A 248 -17.60 -9.21 6.40
C LEU A 248 -16.11 -9.34 6.70
N ASN A 249 -15.38 -8.23 6.77
CA ASN A 249 -13.93 -8.21 6.90
C ASN A 249 -13.42 -8.38 8.34
N LYS A 250 -14.23 -8.13 9.38
CA LYS A 250 -13.80 -8.10 10.79
C LYS A 250 -13.31 -9.44 11.38
N TRP A 251 -13.42 -10.54 10.64
CA TRP A 251 -13.00 -11.88 11.11
C TRP A 251 -11.50 -12.15 10.96
N GLN A 252 -10.77 -11.30 10.24
CA GLN A 252 -9.32 -11.26 10.22
C GLN A 252 -8.88 -9.78 10.32
N ASP A 253 -7.71 -9.48 10.88
CA ASP A 253 -7.06 -8.16 10.75
C ASP A 253 -6.61 -7.92 9.29
N LEU A 254 -7.44 -8.32 8.32
CA LEU A 254 -7.26 -8.09 6.91
C LEU A 254 -7.88 -6.73 6.60
N ASP A 255 -7.00 -5.78 6.34
CA ASP A 255 -7.35 -4.45 5.86
C ASP A 255 -8.14 -4.50 4.53
N ASP A 256 -7.88 -5.51 3.69
CA ASP A 256 -8.62 -5.82 2.46
C ASP A 256 -8.33 -7.27 2.00
N VAL A 257 -9.29 -7.90 1.30
CA VAL A 257 -9.10 -9.16 0.58
C VAL A 257 -8.70 -8.85 -0.86
N ASP A 258 -7.50 -8.32 -1.03
CA ASP A 258 -6.93 -8.06 -2.35
C ASP A 258 -6.16 -9.29 -2.84
N THR A 259 -6.30 -9.57 -4.14
CA THR A 259 -5.51 -10.60 -4.81
C THR A 259 -4.09 -10.12 -4.94
N VAL A 260 -3.20 -10.60 -4.08
CA VAL A 260 -1.76 -10.36 -4.20
C VAL A 260 -1.19 -11.37 -5.20
N GLN A 261 -0.60 -10.87 -6.28
CA GLN A 261 0.17 -11.72 -7.19
C GLN A 261 1.46 -12.15 -6.48
N VAL A 262 1.78 -13.44 -6.57
CA VAL A 262 2.97 -14.01 -5.94
C VAL A 262 3.91 -14.48 -7.02
N ASP A 263 5.04 -13.79 -7.15
CA ASP A 263 6.16 -14.23 -7.97
C ASP A 263 7.17 -15.00 -7.12
N ARG A 264 7.55 -16.18 -7.61
CA ARG A 264 8.53 -17.04 -6.95
C ARG A 264 9.87 -17.00 -7.69
N ILE A 265 10.94 -16.78 -6.93
CA ILE A 265 12.32 -16.97 -7.39
C ILE A 265 12.83 -18.29 -6.80
N SER A 266 12.82 -19.34 -7.62
CA SER A 266 13.13 -20.70 -7.18
C SER A 266 13.82 -21.49 -8.30
N PRO A 267 14.74 -22.41 -7.96
CA PRO A 267 15.32 -23.35 -8.92
C PRO A 267 14.27 -24.16 -9.70
N GLU A 268 13.13 -24.46 -9.09
CA GLU A 268 12.04 -25.23 -9.70
C GLU A 268 11.37 -24.48 -10.88
N ASP A 269 11.46 -23.16 -10.89
CA ASP A 269 10.88 -22.27 -11.89
C ASP A 269 11.90 -21.77 -12.92
N ALA A 270 13.20 -21.75 -12.57
CA ALA A 270 14.28 -21.25 -13.40
C ALA A 270 14.84 -22.32 -14.37
N ARG A 271 14.09 -22.60 -15.44
CA ARG A 271 14.34 -23.75 -16.35
C ARG A 271 15.12 -23.39 -17.62
N SER A 272 15.51 -22.13 -17.80
CA SER A 272 16.09 -21.66 -19.06
C SER A 272 17.43 -22.34 -19.39
N ILE A 273 18.28 -22.58 -18.38
CA ILE A 273 19.58 -23.27 -18.53
C ILE A 273 19.45 -24.78 -18.33
N ARG A 274 18.78 -25.21 -17.25
CA ARG A 274 18.71 -26.63 -16.88
C ARG A 274 17.37 -26.95 -16.22
N GLU A 275 16.81 -28.10 -16.58
CA GLU A 275 15.60 -28.63 -15.92
C GLU A 275 15.97 -29.50 -14.70
N GLY A 276 14.98 -29.78 -13.84
CA GLY A 276 15.17 -30.66 -12.68
C GLY A 276 15.37 -29.95 -11.34
N GLY A 277 15.27 -28.62 -11.30
CA GLY A 277 15.17 -27.82 -10.07
C GLY A 277 16.42 -27.89 -9.18
N ALA A 278 16.22 -27.71 -7.86
CA ALA A 278 17.31 -27.78 -6.89
C ALA A 278 18.12 -29.10 -6.97
N PRO A 279 17.51 -30.29 -7.21
CA PRO A 279 18.27 -31.52 -7.38
C PRO A 279 19.30 -31.54 -8.50
N ALA A 280 19.07 -30.80 -9.59
CA ALA A 280 19.94 -30.78 -10.76
C ALA A 280 21.01 -29.68 -10.73
N THR A 281 20.91 -28.76 -9.75
CA THR A 281 21.67 -27.50 -9.73
C THR A 281 22.37 -27.24 -8.40
N LEU A 282 21.71 -27.52 -7.27
CA LEU A 282 22.20 -27.13 -5.94
C LEU A 282 22.89 -28.30 -5.21
N MET A 283 24.09 -28.03 -4.71
CA MET A 283 24.89 -28.94 -3.89
C MET A 283 24.60 -28.78 -2.40
N GLY A 284 24.18 -27.60 -1.95
CA GLY A 284 23.93 -27.31 -0.54
C GLY A 284 22.77 -28.08 0.07
N ARG A 285 21.92 -28.70 -0.76
CA ARG A 285 20.76 -29.51 -0.34
C ARG A 285 21.13 -30.75 0.49
N ASP A 286 22.35 -31.24 0.34
CA ASP A 286 22.83 -32.38 1.12
C ASP A 286 23.01 -32.01 2.60
N LEU A 287 23.13 -33.00 3.48
CA LEU A 287 23.20 -32.80 4.94
C LEU A 287 22.03 -31.96 5.50
N GLY A 288 20.81 -32.19 5.00
CA GLY A 288 19.63 -31.46 5.44
C GLY A 288 19.69 -29.97 5.11
N TYR A 289 20.17 -29.62 3.92
CA TYR A 289 20.37 -28.24 3.43
C TYR A 289 21.58 -27.49 4.03
N PHE A 290 22.51 -28.20 4.70
CA PHE A 290 23.70 -27.60 5.31
C PHE A 290 25.02 -27.90 4.60
N ALA A 291 25.03 -28.68 3.51
CA ALA A 291 26.30 -29.07 2.87
C ALA A 291 27.17 -27.89 2.41
N ALA A 292 26.54 -26.78 2.01
CA ALA A 292 27.25 -25.55 1.66
C ALA A 292 28.01 -24.93 2.85
N PHE A 293 27.61 -25.13 4.11
CA PHE A 293 28.39 -24.62 5.25
C PHE A 293 29.77 -25.29 5.36
N PHE A 294 29.86 -26.56 4.95
CA PHE A 294 31.07 -27.37 5.12
C PHE A 294 31.94 -27.44 3.87
N SER A 295 31.45 -27.00 2.71
CA SER A 295 32.17 -27.10 1.44
C SER A 295 32.21 -25.78 0.69
N ARG A 296 33.43 -25.24 0.48
CA ARG A 296 33.62 -24.01 -0.32
C ARG A 296 33.15 -24.20 -1.76
N ARG A 297 33.43 -25.36 -2.36
CA ARG A 297 32.92 -25.75 -3.68
C ARG A 297 31.38 -25.71 -3.72
N ALA A 298 30.71 -26.26 -2.71
CA ALA A 298 29.24 -26.24 -2.67
C ALA A 298 28.68 -24.81 -2.51
N ARG A 299 29.34 -23.93 -1.73
CA ARG A 299 28.97 -22.51 -1.65
C ARG A 299 29.09 -21.81 -2.98
N GLU A 300 30.23 -21.97 -3.65
CA GLU A 300 30.49 -21.31 -4.93
C GLU A 300 29.55 -21.83 -6.02
N ASN A 301 29.22 -23.13 -6.03
CA ASN A 301 28.20 -23.72 -6.90
C ASN A 301 26.83 -23.07 -6.68
N ASP A 302 26.34 -23.10 -5.44
CA ASP A 302 24.99 -22.62 -5.11
C ASP A 302 24.88 -21.10 -5.26
N TYR A 303 25.97 -20.36 -4.99
CA TYR A 303 26.06 -18.92 -5.25
C TYR A 303 25.88 -18.61 -6.74
N LEU A 304 26.63 -19.30 -7.61
CA LEU A 304 26.54 -19.08 -9.05
C LEU A 304 25.14 -19.42 -9.58
N TRP A 305 24.60 -20.59 -9.21
CA TRP A 305 23.23 -20.97 -9.57
C TRP A 305 22.18 -20.00 -9.03
N GLY A 306 22.37 -19.48 -7.82
CA GLY A 306 21.51 -18.44 -7.25
C GLY A 306 21.43 -17.20 -8.13
N ARG A 307 22.58 -16.70 -8.62
CA ARG A 307 22.61 -15.53 -9.54
C ARG A 307 21.92 -15.84 -10.88
N LEU A 308 22.15 -17.03 -11.44
CA LEU A 308 21.56 -17.45 -12.71
C LEU A 308 20.03 -17.63 -12.60
N HIS A 309 19.55 -18.31 -11.56
CA HIS A 309 18.11 -18.48 -11.32
C HIS A 309 17.41 -17.15 -11.07
N ALA A 310 18.03 -16.24 -10.32
CA ALA A 310 17.50 -14.90 -10.10
C ALA A 310 17.36 -14.15 -11.43
N ALA A 311 18.39 -14.15 -12.28
CA ALA A 311 18.32 -13.49 -13.58
C ALA A 311 17.25 -14.10 -14.49
N ASP A 312 17.11 -15.43 -14.52
CA ASP A 312 16.07 -16.12 -15.27
C ASP A 312 14.66 -15.63 -14.86
N ARG A 313 14.39 -15.67 -13.55
CA ARG A 313 13.07 -15.31 -13.00
C ARG A 313 12.79 -13.82 -13.08
N LEU A 314 13.76 -12.95 -12.84
CA LEU A 314 13.56 -11.50 -12.92
C LEU A 314 13.17 -11.04 -14.32
N VAL A 315 13.73 -11.65 -15.37
CA VAL A 315 13.30 -11.35 -16.75
C VAL A 315 11.83 -11.72 -16.97
N ASP A 316 11.41 -12.90 -16.51
CA ASP A 316 10.03 -13.35 -16.66
C ASP A 316 9.04 -12.49 -15.87
N ILE A 317 9.40 -12.12 -14.64
CA ILE A 317 8.59 -11.26 -13.77
C ILE A 317 8.36 -9.92 -14.47
N VAL A 318 9.43 -9.24 -14.87
CA VAL A 318 9.34 -7.93 -15.54
C VAL A 318 8.56 -8.04 -16.85
N ALA A 319 8.79 -9.09 -17.65
CA ALA A 319 8.08 -9.29 -18.90
C ALA A 319 6.57 -9.52 -18.68
N SER A 320 6.20 -10.26 -17.64
CA SER A 320 4.81 -10.53 -17.29
C SER A 320 4.07 -9.29 -16.78
N SER A 321 4.79 -8.31 -16.20
CA SER A 321 4.22 -7.05 -15.74
C SER A 321 3.88 -6.07 -16.88
N ALA A 322 4.43 -6.27 -18.09
CA ALA A 322 4.24 -5.35 -19.22
C ALA A 322 4.10 -6.08 -20.57
N PRO A 323 3.12 -6.98 -20.73
CA PRO A 323 3.02 -7.87 -21.91
C PRO A 323 2.89 -7.10 -23.23
N ALA A 324 2.12 -6.00 -23.25
CA ALA A 324 1.95 -5.17 -24.44
C ALA A 324 3.26 -4.46 -24.86
N ALA A 325 4.03 -3.95 -23.90
CA ALA A 325 5.32 -3.31 -24.18
C ALA A 325 6.35 -4.32 -24.71
N ILE A 326 6.40 -5.51 -24.11
CA ILE A 326 7.25 -6.60 -24.59
C ILE A 326 6.87 -7.00 -26.02
N GLN A 327 5.58 -7.20 -26.29
CA GLN A 327 5.11 -7.55 -27.64
C GLN A 327 5.48 -6.49 -28.68
N LYS A 328 5.31 -5.19 -28.37
CA LYS A 328 5.68 -4.08 -29.25
C LYS A 328 7.19 -3.96 -29.49
N SER A 329 7.99 -4.26 -28.46
CA SER A 329 9.46 -4.13 -28.54
C SER A 329 10.12 -5.15 -29.48
N GLY A 330 9.45 -6.26 -29.77
CA GLY A 330 10.04 -7.38 -30.53
C GLY A 330 11.24 -8.04 -29.83
N LEU A 331 11.41 -7.83 -28.51
CA LEU A 331 12.51 -8.39 -27.75
C LEU A 331 12.43 -9.92 -27.69
N ASP A 332 13.52 -10.58 -28.08
CA ASP A 332 13.72 -11.99 -27.81
C ASP A 332 14.18 -12.19 -26.36
N LEU A 333 13.23 -12.53 -25.48
CA LEU A 333 13.49 -12.75 -24.06
C LEU A 333 14.46 -13.91 -23.81
N ALA A 334 14.45 -14.94 -24.66
CA ALA A 334 15.39 -16.06 -24.52
C ALA A 334 16.82 -15.60 -24.80
N GLN A 335 17.02 -14.78 -25.84
CA GLN A 335 18.32 -14.20 -26.13
C GLN A 335 18.76 -13.17 -25.09
N LEU A 336 17.83 -12.39 -24.53
CA LEU A 336 18.12 -11.51 -23.40
C LEU A 336 18.63 -12.29 -22.19
N LYS A 337 17.96 -13.38 -21.80
CA LYS A 337 18.41 -14.28 -20.73
C LYS A 337 19.78 -14.87 -21.04
N GLY A 338 19.99 -15.36 -22.27
CA GLY A 338 21.29 -15.88 -22.73
C GLY A 338 22.43 -14.86 -22.58
N ARG A 339 22.20 -13.58 -22.89
CA ARG A 339 23.19 -12.50 -22.67
C ARG A 339 23.44 -12.25 -21.18
N LEU A 340 22.38 -12.20 -20.37
CA LEU A 340 22.51 -12.03 -18.92
C LEU A 340 23.31 -13.16 -18.28
N PHE A 341 23.04 -14.42 -18.65
CA PHE A 341 23.78 -15.57 -18.13
C PHE A 341 25.26 -15.49 -18.48
N ARG A 342 25.62 -15.19 -19.74
CA ARG A 342 27.03 -15.00 -20.14
C ARG A 342 27.70 -13.86 -19.39
N SER A 343 26.99 -12.74 -19.19
CA SER A 343 27.48 -11.60 -18.41
C SER A 343 27.77 -11.99 -16.95
N ILE A 344 26.87 -12.75 -16.33
CA ILE A 344 27.05 -13.29 -14.97
C ILE A 344 28.27 -14.22 -14.93
N LEU A 345 28.38 -15.18 -15.85
CA LEU A 345 29.54 -16.08 -15.88
C LEU A 345 30.85 -15.30 -16.01
N LYS A 346 30.91 -14.31 -16.90
CA LYS A 346 32.09 -13.46 -17.09
C LYS A 346 32.44 -12.67 -15.82
N ALA A 347 31.44 -12.11 -15.15
CA ALA A 347 31.63 -11.33 -13.93
C ALA A 347 32.10 -12.18 -12.75
N GLU A 348 31.59 -13.41 -12.61
CA GLU A 348 31.87 -14.28 -11.46
C GLU A 348 33.13 -15.13 -11.61
N ARG A 349 33.57 -15.41 -12.85
CA ARG A 349 34.74 -16.26 -13.12
C ARG A 349 36.00 -15.93 -12.31
N PRO A 350 36.42 -14.66 -12.10
CA PRO A 350 37.63 -14.37 -11.33
C PRO A 350 37.49 -14.63 -9.82
N TYR A 351 36.27 -14.86 -9.30
CA TYR A 351 36.02 -14.98 -7.86
C TYR A 351 35.68 -16.41 -7.41
N LEU A 352 35.20 -17.27 -8.31
CA LEU A 352 34.69 -18.61 -8.01
C LEU A 352 35.66 -19.72 -8.45
N GLU A 353 36.80 -19.81 -7.78
CA GLU A 353 37.94 -20.67 -8.14
C GLU A 353 37.70 -22.18 -7.93
N HIS A 354 36.72 -22.58 -7.10
CA HIS A 354 36.51 -23.97 -6.69
C HIS A 354 35.49 -24.73 -7.55
N VAL A 355 34.94 -24.08 -8.59
CA VAL A 355 33.95 -24.67 -9.51
C VAL A 355 34.29 -24.47 -11.00
N PRO A 356 35.54 -24.66 -11.46
CA PRO A 356 35.90 -24.43 -12.88
C PRO A 356 35.15 -25.35 -13.84
N GLU A 357 34.84 -26.58 -13.41
CA GLU A 357 34.03 -27.55 -14.15
C GLU A 357 32.61 -27.03 -14.42
N LEU A 358 32.00 -26.38 -13.42
CA LEU A 358 30.67 -25.81 -13.53
C LEU A 358 30.63 -24.70 -14.58
N PHE A 359 31.64 -23.82 -14.63
CA PHE A 359 31.75 -22.81 -15.69
C PHE A 359 31.83 -23.45 -17.07
N ALA A 360 32.67 -24.46 -17.25
CA ALA A 360 32.82 -25.14 -18.53
C ALA A 360 31.52 -25.82 -18.98
N ASP A 361 30.78 -26.45 -18.05
CA ASP A 361 29.50 -27.08 -18.34
C ASP A 361 28.42 -26.04 -18.67
N LEU A 362 28.33 -24.94 -17.91
CA LEU A 362 27.40 -23.85 -18.16
C LEU A 362 27.67 -23.16 -19.49
N GLU A 363 28.93 -22.86 -19.82
CA GLU A 363 29.32 -22.28 -21.12
C GLU A 363 28.88 -23.18 -22.29
N ARG A 364 29.01 -24.51 -22.13
CA ARG A 364 28.54 -25.48 -23.12
C ARG A 364 27.02 -25.50 -23.24
N GLU A 365 26.31 -25.54 -22.12
CA GLU A 365 24.84 -25.53 -22.10
C GLU A 365 24.28 -24.23 -22.70
N LEU A 366 24.89 -23.08 -22.39
CA LEU A 366 24.50 -21.80 -22.96
C LEU A 366 24.71 -21.77 -24.47
N LYS A 367 25.82 -22.35 -24.97
CA LYS A 367 26.06 -22.48 -26.41
C LYS A 367 25.00 -23.34 -27.09
N ILE A 368 24.59 -24.45 -26.48
CA ILE A 368 23.58 -25.36 -27.04
C ILE A 368 22.21 -24.70 -27.07
N ARG A 369 21.82 -24.01 -25.99
CA ARG A 369 20.45 -23.49 -25.82
C ARG A 369 20.23 -22.11 -26.46
N PHE A 370 21.25 -21.25 -26.41
CA PHE A 370 21.14 -19.86 -26.85
C PHE A 370 22.04 -19.52 -28.04
N GLY A 371 22.77 -20.50 -28.59
CA GLY A 371 23.71 -20.30 -29.69
C GLY A 371 25.04 -19.66 -29.26
N GLU A 372 25.85 -19.23 -30.23
CA GLU A 372 27.05 -18.45 -29.93
C GLU A 372 26.70 -17.00 -29.58
N GLU A 373 27.57 -16.34 -28.82
CA GLU A 373 27.40 -14.93 -28.50
C GLU A 373 27.55 -14.11 -29.79
N GLN A 374 26.43 -13.66 -30.35
CA GLN A 374 26.45 -12.72 -31.47
C GLN A 374 26.85 -11.35 -30.91
N ALA A 375 27.91 -10.76 -31.48
CA ALA A 375 28.24 -9.37 -31.21
C ALA A 375 26.99 -8.50 -31.47
N PRO A 376 26.68 -7.53 -30.61
CA PRO A 376 25.45 -6.76 -30.75
C PRO A 376 25.39 -6.10 -32.13
N ALA A 377 24.35 -6.42 -32.90
CA ALA A 377 24.00 -5.65 -34.10
C ALA A 377 23.52 -4.27 -33.62
N GLY A 378 24.34 -3.24 -33.84
CA GLY A 378 23.97 -1.85 -33.56
C GLY A 378 24.70 -1.21 -32.38
N ALA A 379 26.02 -1.14 -32.45
CA ALA A 379 26.77 -0.02 -31.88
C ALA A 379 27.70 0.52 -32.97
N GLN A 380 27.10 1.13 -34.01
CA GLN A 380 27.83 2.17 -34.73
C GLN A 380 28.05 3.27 -33.69
N ALA A 381 29.31 3.43 -33.26
CA ALA A 381 29.72 4.64 -32.59
C ALA A 381 29.26 5.83 -33.44
N PRO A 382 28.71 6.91 -32.85
CA PRO A 382 28.51 8.12 -33.63
C PRO A 382 29.87 8.49 -34.23
N GLU A 383 29.91 8.64 -35.55
CA GLU A 383 31.05 9.25 -36.21
C GLU A 383 31.28 10.59 -35.51
N ASP A 384 32.47 10.73 -34.94
CA ASP A 384 32.98 11.97 -34.38
C ASP A 384 33.14 12.94 -35.56
N ASP A 385 32.06 13.64 -35.90
CA ASP A 385 32.10 14.80 -36.78
C ASP A 385 32.93 15.87 -36.07
N GLY A 386 34.24 15.78 -36.29
CA GLY A 386 35.22 16.74 -35.87
C GLY A 386 34.91 18.10 -36.46
N ASN A 387 34.17 18.91 -35.70
CA ASN A 387 34.15 20.36 -35.87
C ASN A 387 33.77 21.05 -34.55
N GLY A 388 34.73 21.09 -33.64
CA GLY A 388 34.70 21.95 -32.45
C GLY A 388 36.01 22.72 -32.36
N ASP A 389 35.99 23.97 -32.78
CA ASP A 389 37.08 24.93 -32.58
C ASP A 389 37.50 24.98 -31.11
N PRO A 390 38.81 25.09 -30.79
CA PRO A 390 39.27 25.18 -29.42
C PRO A 390 39.18 26.64 -28.93
N GLU A 391 38.23 26.94 -28.03
CA GLU A 391 38.33 28.15 -27.22
C GLU A 391 39.37 27.96 -26.10
N PRO A 392 40.26 28.94 -25.86
CA PRO A 392 41.35 28.78 -24.90
C PRO A 392 40.88 29.06 -23.47
N ALA A 393 41.29 28.18 -22.55
CA ALA A 393 41.26 28.44 -21.12
C ALA A 393 42.21 29.59 -20.75
N LEU A 394 41.74 30.48 -19.86
CA LEU A 394 42.43 31.34 -18.86
C LEU A 394 41.39 32.42 -18.44
N SER A 395 41.11 32.76 -17.19
CA SER A 395 41.95 32.93 -16.02
C SER A 395 41.10 33.02 -14.74
N GLN A 396 41.73 32.67 -13.63
CA GLN A 396 41.39 33.02 -12.25
C GLN A 396 41.15 34.53 -12.07
N ASN A 397 40.13 34.93 -11.30
CA ASN A 397 40.25 35.69 -10.04
C ASN A 397 38.91 36.30 -9.57
N ALA A 398 38.78 36.35 -8.24
CA ALA A 398 37.81 37.02 -7.36
C ALA A 398 36.53 36.25 -7.02
#